data_AF-A0A1G0I894-F1
#
_entry.id   AF-A0A1G0I894-F1
#
_cell.length_a   1.000
_cell.length_b   1.000
_cell.length_c   1.000
_cell.angle_alpha   90.00
_cell.angle_beta   90.00
_cell.angle_gamma   90.00
#
_symmetry.space_group_name_H-M   'P 1'
#
loop_
_entity.id
_entity.type
_entity.pdbx_description
1 polymer ?
#
loop_
_entity_poly.entity_id
_entity_poly.type
_entity_poly.pdbx_seq_one_letter_code
_entity_poly.pdbx_strand_id
1 'polypeptide(L)' 'MSDVAVVAAFVKSTLIEISKQGHALGMGLQNVAPVTGTPNNSVQYLLESANHLSVLAKSCDEFLPTQAGTPNLTSK' A
#
# COMPACT_ATOMS: atom_id res chain seq x y z
N MET A 1 -23.14 -0.64 6.23
CA MET A 1 -21.87 -0.87 5.49
C MET A 1 -21.97 -2.28 4.91
N SER A 2 -21.62 -2.49 3.64
CA SER A 2 -21.70 -3.83 3.02
C SER A 2 -20.62 -4.76 3.59
N ASP A 3 -20.89 -6.05 3.74
CA ASP A 3 -19.88 -7.05 4.16
C ASP A 3 -18.63 -7.01 3.27
N VAL A 4 -18.84 -6.78 1.97
CA VAL A 4 -17.76 -6.60 0.99
C VAL A 4 -16.88 -5.40 1.33
N ALA A 5 -17.48 -4.29 1.77
CA ALA A 5 -16.74 -3.09 2.15
C ALA A 5 -15.94 -3.30 3.45
N VAL A 6 -16.47 -4.10 4.39
CA VAL A 6 -15.76 -4.46 5.63
C VAL A 6 -14.53 -5.32 5.32
N VAL A 7 -14.70 -6.36 4.49
CA VAL A 7 -13.59 -7.22 4.06
C VAL A 7 -12.56 -6.42 3.26
N ALA A 8 -13.00 -5.57 2.33
CA ALA A 8 -12.10 -4.72 1.55
C ALA A 8 -11.29 -3.75 2.42
N ALA A 9 -11.90 -3.13 3.44
CA ALA A 9 -11.20 -2.26 4.37
C ALA A 9 -10.13 -3.02 5.17
N PHE A 10 -10.46 -4.22 5.64
CA PHE A 10 -9.52 -5.08 6.37
C PHE A 10 -8.34 -5.52 5.50
N VAL A 11 -8.62 -6.01 4.28
CA VAL A 11 -7.60 -6.44 3.32
C VAL A 11 -6.71 -5.25 2.94
N LYS A 12 -7.30 -4.09 2.62
CA LYS A 12 -6.57 -2.85 2.34
C LYS A 12 -5.59 -2.51 3.46
N SER A 13 -6.07 -2.47 4.71
CA SER A 13 -5.23 -2.11 5.84
C SER A 13 -4.09 -3.11 6.04
N THR A 14 -4.37 -4.40 5.88
CA THR A 14 -3.37 -5.47 6.02
C THR A 14 -2.29 -5.36 4.94
N LEU A 15 -2.68 -5.17 3.68
CA LEU A 15 -1.76 -5.03 2.56
C LEU A 15 -0.86 -3.78 2.70
N ILE A 16 -1.42 -2.65 3.15
CA ILE A 16 -0.65 -1.43 3.43
C ILE A 16 0.39 -1.68 4.52
N GLU A 17 0.01 -2.38 5.59
CA GLU A 17 0.90 -2.63 6.72
C GLU A 17 2.08 -3.54 6.30
N ILE A 18 1.77 -4.64 5.60
CA ILE A 18 2.81 -5.55 5.06
C ILE A 18 3.71 -4.81 4.06
N SER A 19 3.11 -3.99 3.18
CA SER A 19 3.86 -3.17 2.22
C SER A 19 4.85 -2.23 2.92
N LYS A 20 4.41 -1.49 3.94
CA LYS A 20 5.28 -0.58 4.71
C LYS A 20 6.43 -1.33 5.38
N GLN A 21 6.14 -2.45 6.03
CA GLN A 21 7.15 -3.25 6.72
C GLN A 21 8.16 -3.85 5.74
N GLY A 22 7.68 -4.43 4.62
CA GLY A 22 8.54 -4.97 3.56
C GLY A 22 9.42 -3.89 2.93
N HIS A 23 8.87 -2.71 2.67
CA HIS A 23 9.62 -1.58 2.14
C HIS A 23 10.69 -1.09 3.13
N ALA A 24 10.33 -0.92 4.41
CA ALA A 24 11.27 -0.51 5.45
C ALA A 24 12.42 -1.53 5.62
N LEU A 25 12.11 -2.82 5.61
CA LEU A 25 13.11 -3.88 5.65
C LEU A 25 14.02 -3.83 4.42
N GLY A 26 13.45 -3.73 3.22
CA GLY A 26 14.22 -3.63 1.97
C GLY A 26 15.16 -2.43 1.96
N MET A 27 14.67 -1.26 2.39
CA MET A 27 15.51 -0.05 2.52
C MET A 27 16.61 -0.24 3.57
N GLY A 28 16.29 -0.84 4.71
CA GLY A 28 17.27 -1.15 5.75
C GLY A 28 18.38 -2.08 5.22
N LEU A 29 18.01 -3.16 4.55
CA LEU A 29 18.96 -4.10 3.94
C LEU A 29 19.79 -3.44 2.83
N GLN A 30 19.18 -2.60 2.00
CA GLN A 30 19.88 -1.86 0.95
C GLN A 30 20.94 -0.91 1.52
N ASN A 31 20.65 -0.29 2.67
CA ASN A 31 21.55 0.66 3.34
C ASN A 31 22.68 -0.03 4.11
N VAL A 32 22.51 -1.29 4.52
CA VAL A 32 23.52 -2.09 5.25
C VAL A 32 24.39 -2.90 4.29
N ALA A 33 23.93 -3.18 3.07
CA ALA A 33 24.72 -3.90 2.07
C ALA A 33 26.00 -3.12 1.71
N PRO A 34 27.17 -3.79 1.63
CA PRO A 34 28.38 -3.15 1.16
C PRO A 34 28.14 -2.58 -0.24
N VAL A 35 28.61 -1.36 -0.49
CA VAL A 35 28.56 -0.64 -1.78
C VAL A 35 29.45 -1.31 -2.83
N THR A 36 29.22 -2.59 -3.11
CA THR A 36 29.53 -3.17 -4.41
C THR A 36 28.44 -2.63 -5.33
N GLY A 37 28.78 -1.88 -6.39
CA GLY A 37 27.87 -1.02 -7.17
C GLY A 37 26.65 -1.66 -7.87
N THR A 38 26.19 -2.82 -7.44
CA THR A 38 24.99 -3.51 -7.91
C THR A 38 24.05 -3.75 -6.72
N PRO A 39 22.78 -3.26 -6.77
CA PRO A 39 21.83 -3.51 -5.70
C PRO A 39 21.47 -5.00 -5.63
N ASN A 40 21.39 -5.55 -4.42
CA ASN A 40 21.12 -6.98 -4.20
C ASN A 40 19.74 -7.36 -4.78
N ASN A 41 19.71 -8.37 -5.68
CA ASN A 41 18.49 -8.79 -6.36
C ASN A 41 17.35 -9.18 -5.41
N SER A 42 17.66 -9.83 -4.28
CA SER A 42 16.65 -10.18 -3.28
C SER A 42 16.08 -8.95 -2.57
N VAL A 43 16.92 -7.92 -2.33
CA VAL A 43 16.48 -6.65 -1.75
C VAL A 43 15.60 -5.89 -2.74
N GLN A 44 15.99 -5.84 -4.01
CA GLN A 44 15.16 -5.25 -5.07
C GLN A 44 13.81 -5.96 -5.19
N TYR A 45 13.82 -7.29 -5.21
CA TYR A 45 12.59 -8.10 -5.27
C TYR A 45 11.66 -7.83 -4.07
N LEU A 46 12.21 -7.68 -2.86
CA LEU A 46 11.45 -7.33 -1.67
C LEU A 46 10.80 -5.93 -1.80
N LEU A 47 11.57 -4.93 -2.24
CA LEU A 47 11.09 -3.57 -2.44
C LEU A 47 9.98 -3.50 -3.50
N GLU A 48 10.15 -4.22 -4.61
CA GLU A 48 9.17 -4.31 -5.68
C GLU A 48 7.88 -5.01 -5.23
N SER A 49 8.02 -6.12 -4.51
CA SER A 49 6.88 -6.84 -3.92
C SER A 49 6.10 -5.95 -2.94
N ALA A 50 6.80 -5.19 -2.09
CA ALA A 50 6.19 -4.21 -1.21
C ALA A 50 5.41 -3.14 -1.98
N ASN A 51 5.95 -2.64 -3.10
CA ASN A 51 5.25 -1.69 -3.96
C ASN A 51 3.99 -2.30 -4.59
N HIS A 52 4.07 -3.53 -5.10
CA HIS A 52 2.91 -4.23 -5.66
C HIS A 52 1.79 -4.42 -4.63
N LEU A 53 2.12 -4.74 -3.38
CA LEU A 53 1.14 -4.83 -2.29
C LEU A 53 0.46 -3.47 -2.02
N SER A 54 1.20 -2.37 -2.09
CA SER A 54 0.63 -1.01 -1.96
C SER A 54 -0.34 -0.68 -3.09
N VAL A 55 0.00 -1.05 -4.33
CA VAL A 55 -0.88 -0.87 -5.49
C VAL A 55 -2.14 -1.71 -5.34
N LEU A 56 -2.01 -2.99 -4.97
CA LEU A 56 -3.15 -3.87 -4.74
C LEU A 56 -4.07 -3.34 -3.64
N ALA A 57 -3.50 -2.76 -2.58
CA ALA A 57 -4.28 -2.14 -1.51
C ALA A 57 -5.11 -0.94 -1.99
N LYS A 58 -4.63 -0.20 -3.01
CA LYS A 58 -5.41 0.89 -3.62
C LYS A 58 -6.58 0.36 -4.43
N SER A 59 -6.45 -0.79 -5.10
CA SER A 59 -7.58 -1.43 -5.79
C SER A 59 -8.72 -1.83 -4.85
N CYS A 60 -8.43 -2.02 -3.55
CA CYS A 60 -9.50 -2.23 -2.56
C CYS A 60 -10.42 -1.01 -2.39
N ASP A 61 -10.00 0.20 -2.80
CA ASP A 61 -10.84 1.41 -2.72
C ASP A 61 -12.07 1.35 -3.63
N GLU A 62 -12.02 0.56 -4.70
CA GLU A 62 -13.18 0.34 -5.59
C GLU A 62 -14.36 -0.34 -4.88
N PHE A 63 -14.10 -1.03 -3.76
CA PHE A 63 -15.09 -1.74 -2.95
C PHE A 63 -15.50 -0.94 -1.70
N LEU A 64 -14.85 0.18 -1.44
CA LEU A 64 -15.20 1.07 -0.34
C LEU A 64 -16.21 2.10 -0.83
N PRO A 65 -17.17 2.52 0.03
CA PRO A 65 -18.08 3.58 -0.34
C PRO A 65 -17.27 4.84 -0.68
N THR A 66 -17.43 5.36 -1.91
CA THR A 66 -16.93 6.67 -2.28
C THR A 66 -17.53 7.69 -1.31
N GLN A 67 -16.70 8.56 -0.73
CA GLN A 67 -17.22 9.73 -0.02
C GLN A 67 -17.99 10.55 -1.05
N ALA A 68 -19.32 10.40 -1.05
CA ALA A 68 -20.22 11.24 -1.81
C ALA A 68 -19.92 12.70 -1.40
N GLY A 69 -19.67 13.55 -2.40
CA GLY A 69 -19.26 14.93 -2.20
C GLY A 69 -20.12 15.63 -1.17
N THR A 70 -19.48 16.42 -0.32
CA THR A 70 -20.15 17.42 0.51
C THR A 70 -21.14 18.20 -0.36
N PRO A 71 -22.45 18.22 -0.04
CA PRO A 71 -23.38 19.06 -0.77
C PRO A 71 -22.90 20.51 -0.62
N ASN A 72 -22.54 21.13 -1.73
CA ASN A 72 -22.21 22.54 -1.79
C ASN A 72 -23.49 23.33 -1.50
N LEU A 73 -23.75 23.59 -0.21
CA LEU A 73 -24.77 24.52 0.26
C LEU A 73 -24.26 25.95 0.07
N THR A 74 -24.20 26.42 -1.18
CA THR A 74 -24.31 27.85 -1.45
C THR A 74 -25.77 28.15 -1.75
N SER A 75 -26.44 28.62 -0.69
CA SER A 75 -27.79 29.15 -0.68
C SER A 75 -27.91 30.36 -1.62
N LYS A 76 -29.10 30.45 -2.23
CA LYS A 76 -29.79 31.57 -2.90
C LYS A 76 -29.08 32.93 -3.00
#